data_AF-A0A453FS79-F1
#
_entry.id   AF-A0A453FS79-F1
#
_cell.length_a   1.000
_cell.length_b   1.000
_cell.length_c   1.000
_cell.angle_alpha   90.00
_cell.angle_beta   90.00
_cell.angle_gamma   90.00
#
_symmetry.space_group_name_H-M   'P 1'
#
loop_
_entity.id
_entity.type
_entity.pdbx_description
1 polymer ?
#
loop_
_entity_poly.entity_id
_entity_poly.type
_entity_poly.pdbx_seq_one_letter_code
_entity_poly.pdbx_strand_id
1 'polypeptide(L)'
;DFTAYADVCFREFGNRVASWTTIDEINIGVIGSYDSALFPPGRCSDPFGVTKCTTGDSSIEPYIAAKNALMAHASVFSLYREKYQHKQKGIVGINIYSYWSYPLTNATVDLEATQRCKDFLYGWILGPLVFGDYPQVMKKNVGSRLPPFTKVQSELIKGSLDFIGINHYFSVYVNDRPLDTGVRDYKADMSVNSRGSRTDPPAGQVKNYVINVFCKEVANSSSLGHLLSIHWVICSELNKEFVQERLAYTKLISETRR
;
A
#
# COMPACT_ATOMS: atom_id res chain seq x y z
N ASP A 1 6.90 18.41 9.39
CA ASP A 1 6.82 18.85 7.98
C ASP A 1 5.46 18.64 7.35
N PHE A 2 4.98 17.39 7.22
CA PHE A 2 3.70 17.10 6.56
C PHE A 2 2.50 17.87 7.16
N THR A 3 2.45 18.03 8.48
CA THR A 3 1.45 18.85 9.17
C THR A 3 1.48 20.32 8.75
N ALA A 4 2.66 20.90 8.54
CA ALA A 4 2.80 22.29 8.09
C ALA A 4 2.37 22.44 6.62
N TYR A 5 2.69 21.46 5.77
CA TYR A 5 2.19 21.40 4.41
C TYR A 5 0.65 21.34 4.38
N ALA A 6 0.04 20.46 5.19
CA ALA A 6 -1.40 20.35 5.29
C ALA A 6 -2.05 21.65 5.83
N ASP A 7 -1.41 22.34 6.78
CA ASP A 7 -1.89 23.65 7.28
C ASP A 7 -2.04 24.67 6.17
N VAL A 8 -1.08 24.72 5.23
CA VAL A 8 -1.18 25.57 4.05
C VAL A 8 -2.36 25.12 3.18
N CYS A 9 -2.46 23.82 2.85
CA CYS A 9 -3.56 23.31 2.02
C CYS A 9 -4.94 23.63 2.60
N PHE A 10 -5.14 23.41 3.90
CA PHE A 10 -6.41 23.70 4.58
C PHE A 10 -6.72 25.20 4.57
N ARG A 11 -5.72 26.05 4.81
CA ARG A 11 -5.90 27.51 4.78
C ARG A 11 -6.26 28.02 3.39
N GLU A 12 -5.56 27.57 2.35
CA GLU A 12 -5.72 28.11 1.00
C GLU A 12 -6.94 27.54 0.26
N PHE A 13 -7.33 26.29 0.53
CA PHE A 13 -8.37 25.60 -0.25
C PHE A 13 -9.57 25.11 0.55
N GLY A 14 -9.48 25.08 1.88
CA GLY A 14 -10.55 24.53 2.72
C GLY A 14 -11.84 25.36 2.78
N ASN A 15 -11.88 26.53 2.13
CA ASN A 15 -13.14 27.25 1.88
C ASN A 15 -13.99 26.60 0.77
N ARG A 16 -13.40 25.70 -0.04
CA ARG A 16 -14.05 25.02 -1.17
C ARG A 16 -13.95 23.50 -1.06
N VAL A 17 -12.85 22.99 -0.52
CA VAL A 17 -12.63 21.54 -0.34
C VAL A 17 -13.24 21.10 0.98
N ALA A 18 -14.30 20.28 0.90
CA ALA A 18 -15.02 19.75 2.06
C ALA A 18 -14.59 18.34 2.45
N SER A 19 -13.81 17.63 1.63
CA SER A 19 -13.35 16.28 1.90
C SER A 19 -11.87 16.16 1.59
N TRP A 20 -11.10 15.67 2.56
CA TRP A 20 -9.65 15.58 2.47
C TRP A 20 -9.19 14.14 2.68
N THR A 21 -8.40 13.63 1.73
CA THR A 21 -7.59 12.44 1.95
C THR A 21 -6.17 12.89 2.22
N THR A 22 -5.62 12.44 3.34
CA THR A 22 -4.27 12.83 3.79
C THR A 22 -3.18 12.12 3.00
N ILE A 23 -3.16 10.79 3.03
CA ILE A 23 -2.16 9.95 2.34
C ILE A 23 -2.92 8.86 1.58
N ASP A 24 -2.46 8.61 0.36
CA ASP A 24 -3.00 7.59 -0.53
C ASP A 24 -2.20 6.28 -0.40
N GLU A 25 -2.91 5.16 -0.38
CA GLU A 25 -2.38 3.78 -0.37
C GLU A 25 -1.13 3.56 0.51
N ILE A 26 -1.16 3.99 1.78
CA ILE A 26 0.02 3.89 2.68
C ILE A 26 0.61 2.47 2.68
N ASN A 27 -0.25 1.46 2.77
CA ASN A 27 0.16 0.06 2.86
C ASN A 27 0.94 -0.43 1.62
N ILE A 28 0.65 0.09 0.42
CA ILE A 28 1.38 -0.27 -0.80
C ILE A 28 2.57 0.67 -1.03
N GLY A 29 2.40 1.97 -0.77
CA GLY A 29 3.45 2.97 -0.92
C GLY A 29 4.70 2.60 -0.13
N VAL A 30 4.57 2.22 1.14
CA VAL A 30 5.73 1.87 1.99
C VAL A 30 6.42 0.58 1.56
N ILE A 31 5.66 -0.42 1.09
CA ILE A 31 6.24 -1.66 0.55
C ILE A 31 6.97 -1.35 -0.76
N GLY A 32 6.36 -0.58 -1.66
CA GLY A 32 6.98 -0.14 -2.91
C GLY A 32 8.26 0.66 -2.68
N SER A 33 8.28 1.54 -1.69
CA SER A 33 9.39 2.47 -1.45
C SER A 33 10.54 1.89 -0.63
N TYR A 34 10.26 0.99 0.32
CA TYR A 34 11.21 0.55 1.35
C TYR A 34 11.35 -0.97 1.50
N ASP A 35 10.64 -1.76 0.67
CA ASP A 35 10.79 -3.23 0.63
C ASP A 35 11.16 -3.71 -0.78
N SER A 36 10.33 -3.40 -1.78
CA SER A 36 10.54 -3.87 -3.15
C SER A 36 11.42 -2.94 -3.99
N ALA A 37 11.69 -1.71 -3.51
CA ALA A 37 12.38 -0.66 -4.25
C ALA A 37 11.73 -0.31 -5.61
N LEU A 38 10.41 -0.48 -5.70
CA LEU A 38 9.62 -0.14 -6.88
C LEU A 38 9.34 1.35 -7.02
N PHE A 39 9.17 2.02 -5.89
CA PHE A 39 8.83 3.44 -5.81
C PHE A 39 9.99 4.21 -5.19
N PRO A 40 10.16 5.51 -5.49
CA PRO A 40 11.08 6.36 -4.76
C PRO A 40 10.86 6.29 -3.24
N PRO A 41 11.92 6.30 -2.42
CA PRO A 41 13.33 6.48 -2.79
C PRO A 41 14.05 5.21 -3.28
N GLY A 42 13.34 4.08 -3.47
CA GLY A 42 13.91 2.86 -4.06
C GLY A 42 14.83 2.10 -3.10
N ARG A 43 14.47 2.04 -1.81
CA ARG A 43 15.27 1.35 -0.79
C ARG A 43 14.80 -0.09 -0.61
N CYS A 44 15.76 -1.01 -0.48
CA CYS A 44 15.54 -2.41 -0.12
C CYS A 44 16.85 -3.06 0.35
N SER A 45 16.82 -4.34 0.73
CA SER A 45 18.01 -5.10 1.11
C SER A 45 18.02 -6.49 0.48
N ASP A 46 19.19 -6.99 0.05
CA ASP A 46 19.37 -8.36 -0.45
C ASP A 46 18.91 -9.40 0.59
N PRO A 47 18.19 -10.48 0.21
CA PRO A 47 17.85 -10.89 -1.15
C PRO A 47 16.52 -10.30 -1.68
N PHE A 48 15.93 -9.34 -0.97
CA PHE A 48 14.65 -8.71 -1.34
C PHE A 48 14.84 -7.59 -2.36
N GLY A 49 13.72 -7.06 -2.85
CA GLY A 49 13.70 -6.06 -3.91
C GLY A 49 13.45 -6.61 -5.31
N VAL A 50 13.00 -5.72 -6.20
CA VAL A 50 12.95 -6.01 -7.65
C VAL A 50 14.33 -5.84 -8.30
N THR A 51 15.22 -5.06 -7.68
CA THR A 51 16.61 -4.88 -8.08
C THR A 51 17.55 -5.31 -6.96
N LYS A 52 18.84 -5.46 -7.27
CA LYS A 52 19.86 -5.73 -6.26
C LYS A 52 20.16 -4.46 -5.48
N CYS A 53 19.43 -4.21 -4.39
CA CYS A 53 19.68 -3.06 -3.54
C CYS A 53 20.94 -3.22 -2.71
N THR A 54 21.69 -2.13 -2.59
CA THR A 54 22.87 -2.00 -1.74
C THR A 54 22.61 -1.10 -0.53
N THR A 55 21.41 -0.50 -0.44
CA THR A 55 21.02 0.44 0.61
C THR A 55 19.56 0.25 1.00
N GLY A 56 19.29 0.15 2.29
CA GLY A 56 17.97 -0.12 2.83
C GLY A 56 17.98 -1.31 3.77
N ASP A 57 16.85 -1.56 4.39
CA ASP A 57 16.58 -2.78 5.16
C ASP A 57 15.09 -3.11 5.04
N SER A 58 14.79 -4.01 4.10
CA SER A 58 13.42 -4.50 3.81
C SER A 58 12.76 -5.15 5.04
N SER A 59 13.55 -5.55 6.04
CA SER A 59 13.04 -6.19 7.26
C SER A 59 12.46 -5.19 8.26
N ILE A 60 12.84 -3.91 8.19
CA ILE A 60 12.47 -2.90 9.20
C ILE A 60 11.91 -1.61 8.61
N GLU A 61 12.45 -1.15 7.47
CA GLU A 61 12.14 0.18 6.93
C GLU A 61 10.66 0.36 6.54
N PRO A 62 9.96 -0.64 5.95
CA PRO A 62 8.54 -0.53 5.67
C PRO A 62 7.70 -0.26 6.93
N TYR A 63 8.06 -0.88 8.05
CA TYR A 63 7.36 -0.70 9.34
C TYR A 63 7.62 0.67 9.96
N ILE A 64 8.85 1.17 9.87
CA ILE A 64 9.21 2.52 10.31
C ILE A 64 8.48 3.56 9.45
N ALA A 65 8.51 3.40 8.13
CA ALA A 65 7.85 4.30 7.19
C ALA A 65 6.32 4.33 7.41
N ALA A 66 5.69 3.16 7.57
CA ALA A 66 4.25 3.07 7.84
C ALA A 66 3.87 3.74 9.16
N LYS A 67 4.64 3.52 10.24
CA LYS A 67 4.40 4.20 11.52
C LYS A 67 4.50 5.71 11.38
N ASN A 68 5.54 6.22 10.70
CA ASN A 68 5.72 7.65 10.52
C ASN A 68 4.59 8.27 9.67
N ALA A 69 4.15 7.58 8.62
CA ALA A 69 3.01 8.00 7.80
C ALA A 69 1.71 8.06 8.63
N LEU A 70 1.46 7.04 9.47
CA LEU A 70 0.33 7.01 10.40
C LEU A 70 0.37 8.15 11.42
N MET A 71 1.54 8.45 11.99
CA MET A 71 1.68 9.58 12.92
C MET A 71 1.52 10.93 12.22
N ALA A 72 2.03 11.07 11.00
CA ALA A 72 1.83 12.26 10.18
C ALA A 72 0.34 12.47 9.85
N HIS A 73 -0.37 11.40 9.48
CA HIS A 73 -1.82 11.42 9.30
C HIS A 73 -2.56 11.88 10.56
N ALA A 74 -2.25 11.28 11.72
CA ALA A 74 -2.90 11.63 12.99
C ALA A 74 -2.65 13.11 13.37
N SER A 75 -1.44 13.61 13.13
CA SER A 75 -1.09 15.02 13.35
C SER A 75 -1.87 15.96 12.42
N VAL A 76 -2.02 15.63 11.14
CA VAL A 76 -2.83 16.39 10.18
C VAL A 76 -4.31 16.37 10.56
N PHE A 77 -4.82 15.23 11.00
CA PHE A 77 -6.20 15.10 11.46
C PHE A 77 -6.47 15.99 12.68
N SER A 78 -5.63 15.92 13.72
CA SER A 78 -5.74 16.78 14.91
C SER A 78 -5.69 18.27 14.54
N LEU A 79 -4.75 18.68 13.67
CA LEU A 79 -4.69 20.05 13.15
C LEU A 79 -6.02 20.48 12.51
N TYR A 80 -6.61 19.65 11.63
CA TYR A 80 -7.87 19.98 10.98
C TYR A 80 -9.01 20.09 11.99
N ARG A 81 -9.13 19.12 12.89
CA ARG A 81 -10.15 19.08 13.95
C ARG A 81 -10.11 20.32 14.84
N GLU A 82 -8.93 20.75 15.24
CA GLU A 82 -8.75 21.87 16.17
C GLU A 82 -8.89 23.23 15.47
N LYS A 83 -8.24 23.41 14.30
CA LYS A 83 -8.11 24.72 13.67
C LYS A 83 -9.17 25.02 12.61
N TYR A 84 -9.65 24.01 11.89
CA TYR A 84 -10.41 24.21 10.65
C TYR A 84 -11.84 23.65 10.68
N GLN A 85 -12.10 22.57 11.42
CA GLN A 85 -13.39 21.86 11.43
C GLN A 85 -14.59 22.79 11.68
N HIS A 86 -14.50 23.69 12.66
CA HIS A 86 -15.58 24.59 13.03
C HIS A 86 -15.90 25.64 11.95
N LYS A 87 -14.90 26.04 11.14
CA LYS A 87 -15.04 27.03 10.06
C LYS A 87 -15.44 26.39 8.73
N GLN A 88 -14.75 25.31 8.37
CA GLN A 88 -14.82 24.70 7.05
C GLN A 88 -15.85 23.57 6.98
N LYS A 89 -16.17 22.95 8.13
CA LYS A 89 -17.16 21.87 8.26
C LYS A 89 -16.92 20.65 7.37
N GLY A 90 -15.73 20.52 6.79
CA GLY A 90 -15.35 19.35 6.00
C GLY A 90 -14.96 18.15 6.86
N ILE A 91 -14.47 17.10 6.20
CA ILE A 91 -14.09 15.82 6.80
C ILE A 91 -12.70 15.40 6.34
N VAL A 92 -11.98 14.69 7.19
CA VAL A 92 -10.62 14.20 6.90
C VAL A 92 -10.57 12.68 7.06
N GLY A 93 -10.02 12.03 6.04
CA GLY A 93 -9.85 10.59 6.00
C GLY A 93 -8.49 10.18 5.47
N ILE A 94 -8.40 8.88 5.23
CA ILE A 94 -7.21 8.21 4.72
C ILE A 94 -7.63 7.24 3.62
N ASN A 95 -6.75 7.00 2.66
CA ASN A 95 -6.99 6.00 1.63
C ASN A 95 -6.06 4.80 1.83
N ILE A 96 -6.65 3.62 1.70
CA ILE A 96 -5.95 2.34 1.76
C ILE A 96 -6.24 1.54 0.49
N TYR A 97 -5.22 0.84 0.01
CA TYR A 97 -5.41 -0.15 -1.03
C TYR A 97 -5.86 -1.49 -0.42
N SER A 98 -6.80 -2.18 -1.06
CA SER A 98 -7.25 -3.49 -0.63
C SER A 98 -7.67 -4.35 -1.82
N TYR A 99 -7.04 -5.51 -1.98
CA TYR A 99 -7.64 -6.63 -2.71
C TYR A 99 -8.49 -7.48 -1.76
N TRP A 100 -9.52 -8.11 -2.30
CA TRP A 100 -10.25 -9.10 -1.53
C TRP A 100 -9.50 -10.43 -1.52
N SER A 101 -9.38 -11.05 -0.35
CA SER A 101 -8.70 -12.33 -0.18
C SER A 101 -9.72 -13.41 0.15
N TYR A 102 -9.84 -14.37 -0.75
CA TYR A 102 -10.61 -15.60 -0.57
C TYR A 102 -9.69 -16.72 -0.07
N PRO A 103 -10.16 -17.60 0.82
CA PRO A 103 -9.39 -18.79 1.17
C PRO A 103 -9.32 -19.74 -0.04
N LEU A 104 -8.15 -20.33 -0.28
CA LEU A 104 -7.97 -21.31 -1.36
C LEU A 104 -8.79 -22.57 -1.10
N THR A 105 -8.80 -23.06 0.14
CA THR A 105 -9.60 -24.21 0.57
C THR A 105 -10.40 -23.87 1.83
N ASN A 106 -11.33 -24.73 2.21
CA ASN A 106 -12.09 -24.59 3.47
C ASN A 106 -11.32 -25.11 4.69
N ALA A 107 -10.03 -25.45 4.55
CA ALA A 107 -9.21 -25.87 5.68
C ALA A 107 -8.97 -24.69 6.64
N THR A 108 -8.98 -24.98 7.94
CA THR A 108 -8.80 -23.94 8.99
C THR A 108 -7.53 -23.11 8.77
N VAL A 109 -6.43 -23.74 8.34
CA VAL A 109 -5.17 -23.04 8.07
C VAL A 109 -5.29 -21.99 6.96
N ASP A 110 -6.07 -22.25 5.91
CA ASP A 110 -6.29 -21.30 4.81
C ASP A 110 -7.26 -20.18 5.20
N LEU A 111 -8.22 -20.47 6.07
CA LEU A 111 -9.10 -19.46 6.66
C LEU A 111 -8.30 -18.50 7.55
N GLU A 112 -7.44 -19.05 8.42
CA GLU A 112 -6.53 -18.27 9.26
C GLU A 112 -5.54 -17.46 8.41
N ALA A 113 -4.95 -18.05 7.37
CA ALA A 113 -4.08 -17.36 6.43
C ALA A 113 -4.79 -16.21 5.72
N THR A 114 -6.06 -16.40 5.36
CA THR A 114 -6.89 -15.33 4.77
C THR A 114 -7.08 -14.17 5.75
N GLN A 115 -7.34 -14.46 7.04
CA GLN A 115 -7.43 -13.40 8.05
C GLN A 115 -6.08 -12.70 8.27
N ARG A 116 -4.96 -13.45 8.32
CA ARG A 116 -3.62 -12.85 8.40
C ARG A 116 -3.34 -11.94 7.21
N CYS A 117 -3.71 -12.35 6.00
CA CYS A 117 -3.55 -11.52 4.80
C CYS A 117 -4.30 -10.19 4.95
N LYS A 118 -5.53 -10.22 5.48
CA LYS A 118 -6.34 -9.01 5.74
C LYS A 118 -5.73 -8.13 6.82
N ASP A 119 -5.25 -8.74 7.91
CA ASP A 119 -4.60 -8.04 9.02
C ASP A 119 -3.32 -7.33 8.57
N PHE A 120 -2.51 -7.97 7.73
CA PHE A 120 -1.31 -7.33 7.15
C PHE A 120 -1.68 -6.29 6.10
N LEU A 121 -2.65 -6.56 5.21
CA LEU A 121 -2.97 -5.66 4.10
C LEU A 121 -3.60 -4.34 4.55
N TYR A 122 -4.77 -4.39 5.20
CA TYR A 122 -5.48 -3.18 5.63
C TYR A 122 -5.57 -3.07 7.15
N GLY A 123 -5.52 -4.19 7.89
CA GLY A 123 -5.46 -4.15 9.36
C GLY A 123 -4.23 -3.43 9.90
N TRP A 124 -3.13 -3.42 9.15
CA TRP A 124 -1.89 -2.73 9.50
C TRP A 124 -2.08 -1.23 9.64
N ILE A 125 -2.95 -0.65 8.79
CA ILE A 125 -3.26 0.78 8.79
C ILE A 125 -4.50 1.06 9.64
N LEU A 126 -5.56 0.26 9.49
CA LEU A 126 -6.83 0.47 10.19
C LEU A 126 -6.79 0.09 11.67
N GLY A 127 -5.98 -0.89 12.07
CA GLY A 127 -5.83 -1.29 13.47
C GLY A 127 -5.42 -0.12 14.36
N PRO A 128 -4.31 0.59 14.03
CA PRO A 128 -3.91 1.79 14.75
C PRO A 128 -5.00 2.87 14.77
N LEU A 129 -5.67 3.10 13.65
CA LEU A 129 -6.70 4.13 13.56
C LEU A 129 -7.97 3.82 14.37
N VAL A 130 -8.36 2.55 14.50
CA VAL A 130 -9.58 2.16 15.22
C VAL A 130 -9.30 1.84 16.68
N PHE A 131 -8.20 1.13 16.95
CA PHE A 131 -7.89 0.58 18.27
C PHE A 131 -6.71 1.26 18.96
N GLY A 132 -5.93 2.08 18.25
CA GLY A 132 -4.71 2.71 18.76
C GLY A 132 -3.48 1.80 18.67
N ASP A 133 -3.58 0.61 18.06
CA ASP A 133 -2.49 -0.36 18.04
C ASP A 133 -2.58 -1.34 16.85
N TYR A 134 -1.48 -2.03 16.55
CA TYR A 134 -1.41 -2.99 15.44
C TYR A 134 -2.14 -4.32 15.73
N PRO A 135 -2.59 -5.04 14.68
CA PRO A 135 -3.13 -6.40 14.83
C PRO A 135 -2.16 -7.34 15.56
N GLN A 136 -2.69 -8.23 16.40
CA GLN A 136 -1.87 -9.14 17.22
C GLN A 136 -1.01 -10.09 16.39
N VAL A 137 -1.52 -10.54 15.24
CA VAL A 137 -0.76 -11.42 14.35
C VAL A 137 0.47 -10.74 13.77
N MET A 138 0.38 -9.44 13.46
CA MET A 138 1.54 -8.67 13.00
C MET A 138 2.58 -8.55 14.11
N LYS A 139 2.16 -8.22 15.34
CA LYS A 139 3.07 -8.15 16.49
C LYS A 139 3.78 -9.47 16.74
N LYS A 140 3.06 -10.58 16.61
CA LYS A 140 3.61 -11.93 16.77
C LYS A 140 4.62 -12.28 15.67
N ASN A 141 4.26 -12.07 14.40
CA ASN A 141 5.08 -12.49 13.27
C ASN A 141 6.27 -11.56 13.03
N VAL A 142 6.06 -10.25 13.11
CA VAL A 142 7.10 -9.24 12.87
C VAL A 142 8.02 -9.10 14.09
N GLY A 143 7.44 -9.15 15.29
CA GLY A 143 8.18 -9.06 16.55
C GLY A 143 8.77 -7.67 16.80
N SER A 144 10.02 -7.63 17.26
CA SER A 144 10.72 -6.39 17.62
C SER A 144 10.96 -5.43 16.45
N ARG A 145 10.82 -5.89 15.20
CA ARG A 145 10.94 -5.07 13.99
C ARG A 145 9.73 -4.16 13.76
N LEU A 146 8.59 -4.45 14.41
CA LEU A 146 7.38 -3.62 14.35
C LEU A 146 7.46 -2.53 15.43
N PRO A 147 7.68 -1.24 15.09
CA PRO A 147 7.91 -0.22 16.11
C PRO A 147 6.62 0.05 16.90
N PRO A 148 6.61 -0.11 18.23
CA PRO A 148 5.38 0.02 19.01
C PRO A 148 4.92 1.48 19.09
N PHE A 149 3.62 1.72 19.19
CA PHE A 149 3.10 3.04 19.56
C PHE A 149 3.34 3.30 21.05
N THR A 150 3.82 4.49 21.40
CA THR A 150 3.76 4.94 22.79
C THR A 150 2.32 5.20 23.19
N LYS A 151 2.02 5.28 24.49
CA LYS A 151 0.66 5.59 24.97
C LYS A 151 0.11 6.88 24.35
N VAL A 152 0.93 7.94 24.31
CA VAL A 152 0.57 9.23 23.71
C VAL A 152 0.30 9.09 22.20
N GLN A 153 1.12 8.33 21.48
CA GLN A 153 0.91 8.09 20.06
C GLN A 153 -0.38 7.29 19.79
N SER A 154 -0.64 6.26 20.61
CA SER A 154 -1.84 5.43 20.55
C SER A 154 -3.11 6.23 20.77
N GLU A 155 -3.10 7.13 21.76
CA GLU A 155 -4.22 8.03 22.06
C GLU A 155 -4.44 9.05 20.92
N LEU A 156 -3.36 9.56 20.32
CA LEU A 156 -3.44 10.53 19.23
C LEU A 156 -4.01 9.93 17.93
N ILE A 157 -3.61 8.70 17.59
CA ILE A 157 -4.01 8.06 16.33
C ILE A 157 -5.39 7.41 16.40
N LYS A 158 -5.81 6.98 17.58
CA LYS A 158 -7.09 6.31 17.76
C LYS A 158 -8.25 7.28 17.47
N GLY A 159 -9.08 6.94 16.50
CA GLY A 159 -10.22 7.73 16.06
C GLY A 159 -9.83 8.89 15.13
N SER A 160 -8.60 8.91 14.58
CA SER A 160 -8.15 9.98 13.68
C SER A 160 -8.71 9.86 12.26
N LEU A 161 -10.00 9.52 12.08
CA LEU A 161 -10.63 9.41 10.78
C LEU A 161 -12.11 9.77 10.81
N ASP A 162 -12.58 10.52 9.81
CA ASP A 162 -14.01 10.71 9.56
C ASP A 162 -14.53 9.72 8.49
N PHE A 163 -13.66 9.26 7.58
CA PHE A 163 -13.97 8.27 6.56
C PHE A 163 -12.74 7.45 6.16
N ILE A 164 -12.98 6.32 5.48
CA ILE A 164 -11.96 5.45 4.90
C ILE A 164 -12.20 5.38 3.39
N GLY A 165 -11.23 5.80 2.59
CA GLY A 165 -11.19 5.51 1.16
C GLY A 165 -10.59 4.13 0.93
N ILE A 166 -11.22 3.33 0.08
CA ILE A 166 -10.72 2.00 -0.28
C ILE A 166 -10.48 1.95 -1.78
N ASN A 167 -9.21 1.83 -2.16
CA ASN A 167 -8.83 1.53 -3.53
C ASN A 167 -8.88 0.01 -3.72
N HIS A 168 -9.79 -0.47 -4.56
CA HIS A 168 -10.02 -1.88 -4.82
C HIS A 168 -10.03 -2.14 -6.32
N TYR A 169 -9.29 -3.18 -6.74
CA TYR A 169 -9.12 -3.51 -8.15
C TYR A 169 -9.42 -4.97 -8.43
N PHE A 170 -8.92 -5.88 -7.60
CA PHE A 170 -9.05 -7.32 -7.83
C PHE A 170 -9.16 -8.12 -6.54
N SER A 171 -9.37 -9.42 -6.71
CA SER A 171 -9.40 -10.41 -5.64
C SER A 171 -8.40 -11.52 -5.90
N VAL A 172 -7.93 -12.17 -4.84
CA VAL A 172 -6.97 -13.30 -4.90
C VAL A 172 -7.42 -14.44 -4.01
N TYR A 173 -7.00 -15.66 -4.36
CA TYR A 173 -7.05 -16.80 -3.44
C TYR A 173 -5.80 -16.84 -2.58
N VAL A 174 -5.96 -17.15 -1.30
CA VAL A 174 -4.89 -17.17 -0.30
C VAL A 174 -4.85 -18.53 0.38
N ASN A 175 -3.64 -19.07 0.56
CA ASN A 175 -3.42 -20.28 1.33
C ASN A 175 -2.28 -20.11 2.34
N ASP A 176 -2.31 -20.93 3.38
CA ASP A 176 -1.28 -20.93 4.41
C ASP A 176 0.08 -21.32 3.84
N ARG A 177 1.13 -20.74 4.41
CA ARG A 177 2.49 -21.25 4.29
C ARG A 177 3.21 -21.10 5.63
N PRO A 178 4.18 -21.98 5.93
CA PRO A 178 5.04 -21.81 7.10
C PRO A 178 5.72 -20.45 7.10
N LEU A 179 5.85 -19.87 8.30
CA LEU A 179 6.60 -18.62 8.48
C LEU A 179 8.08 -18.89 8.22
N ASP A 180 8.69 -18.09 7.35
CA ASP A 180 10.08 -18.25 6.96
C ASP A 180 11.02 -18.07 8.19
N THR A 181 12.17 -18.75 8.17
CA THR A 181 13.20 -18.61 9.22
C THR A 181 14.33 -17.70 8.71
N GLY A 182 14.99 -16.98 9.64
CA GLY A 182 16.06 -16.05 9.29
C GLY A 182 15.54 -14.65 8.92
N VAL A 183 16.20 -14.02 7.94
CA VAL A 183 15.87 -12.66 7.49
C VAL A 183 14.55 -12.68 6.71
N ARG A 184 13.65 -11.74 7.01
CA ARG A 184 12.30 -11.67 6.44
C ARG A 184 11.94 -10.24 6.03
N ASP A 185 11.34 -10.11 4.86
CA ASP A 185 10.64 -8.90 4.43
C ASP A 185 9.17 -8.92 4.89
N TYR A 186 8.42 -7.88 4.50
CA TYR A 186 7.01 -7.76 4.82
C TYR A 186 6.18 -8.95 4.31
N LYS A 187 6.48 -9.47 3.11
CA LYS A 187 5.74 -10.58 2.50
C LYS A 187 5.99 -11.91 3.21
N ALA A 188 7.23 -12.13 3.65
CA ALA A 188 7.61 -13.26 4.49
C ALA A 188 6.89 -13.22 5.84
N ASP A 189 6.79 -12.04 6.47
CA ASP A 189 6.08 -11.89 7.75
C ASP A 189 4.58 -12.14 7.67
N MET A 190 3.95 -11.80 6.55
CA MET A 190 2.54 -12.10 6.31
C MET A 190 2.28 -13.62 6.25
N SER A 191 3.28 -14.39 5.81
CA SER A 191 3.26 -15.86 5.82
C SER A 191 2.08 -16.47 5.05
N VAL A 192 1.81 -15.95 3.85
CA VAL A 192 0.76 -16.49 2.96
C VAL A 192 1.26 -16.67 1.54
N ASN A 193 0.58 -17.54 0.79
CA ASN A 193 0.67 -17.61 -0.67
C ASN A 193 -0.58 -17.00 -1.29
N SER A 194 -0.45 -16.35 -2.45
CA SER A 194 -1.57 -15.74 -3.19
C SER A 194 -1.66 -16.28 -4.62
N ARG A 195 -2.86 -16.36 -5.20
CA ARG A 195 -3.14 -16.88 -6.55
C ARG A 195 -4.26 -16.09 -7.22
N GLY A 196 -4.21 -15.94 -8.55
CA GLY A 196 -5.30 -15.31 -9.33
C GLY A 196 -6.54 -16.18 -9.40
N SER A 197 -6.34 -17.48 -9.63
CA SER A 197 -7.37 -18.51 -9.64
C SER A 197 -7.05 -19.65 -8.66
N ARG A 198 -8.02 -20.54 -8.41
CA ARG A 198 -7.80 -21.74 -7.57
C ARG A 198 -6.79 -22.71 -8.18
N THR A 199 -6.65 -22.70 -9.50
CA THR A 199 -5.80 -23.62 -10.26
C THR A 199 -4.42 -23.06 -10.54
N ASP A 200 -4.22 -21.75 -10.38
CA ASP A 200 -2.94 -21.12 -10.64
C ASP A 200 -1.89 -21.59 -9.62
N PRO A 201 -0.60 -21.68 -9.99
CA PRO A 201 0.46 -21.84 -9.01
C PRO A 201 0.53 -20.62 -8.09
N PRO A 202 1.05 -20.76 -6.85
CA PRO A 202 1.31 -19.62 -5.98
C PRO A 202 2.14 -18.53 -6.66
N ALA A 203 1.79 -17.27 -6.43
CA ALA A 203 2.48 -16.08 -6.96
C ALA A 203 3.93 -15.92 -6.48
N GLY A 204 4.47 -16.88 -5.69
CA GLY A 204 5.86 -16.92 -5.24
C GLY A 204 6.88 -17.43 -6.26
N GLN A 205 6.46 -17.87 -7.46
CA GLN A 205 7.37 -18.28 -8.55
C GLN A 205 7.40 -17.31 -9.74
N VAL A 206 6.57 -16.26 -9.72
CA VAL A 206 6.57 -15.21 -10.75
C VAL A 206 6.83 -13.89 -10.05
N LYS A 207 8.05 -13.36 -10.16
CA LYS A 207 8.59 -12.16 -9.48
C LYS A 207 7.73 -10.87 -9.57
N ASN A 208 6.56 -10.87 -10.21
CA ASN A 208 5.84 -9.65 -10.58
C ASN A 208 4.30 -9.81 -10.62
N TYR A 209 3.63 -10.63 -9.79
CA TYR A 209 2.16 -10.78 -9.95
C TYR A 209 1.38 -9.48 -9.67
N VAL A 210 1.66 -8.80 -8.55
CA VAL A 210 1.01 -7.51 -8.23
C VAL A 210 1.36 -6.44 -9.27
N ILE A 211 2.62 -6.40 -9.72
CA ILE A 211 3.08 -5.48 -10.77
C ILE A 211 2.43 -5.80 -12.13
N ASN A 212 2.29 -7.07 -12.51
CA ASN A 212 1.69 -7.48 -13.77
C ASN A 212 0.19 -7.21 -13.80
N VAL A 213 -0.52 -7.37 -12.67
CA VAL A 213 -1.93 -7.02 -12.57
C VAL A 213 -2.11 -5.50 -12.59
N PHE A 214 -1.35 -4.78 -11.76
CA PHE A 214 -1.36 -3.32 -11.70
C PHE A 214 -1.01 -2.69 -13.07
N CYS A 215 0.02 -3.19 -13.75
CA CYS A 215 0.41 -2.70 -15.07
C CYS A 215 -0.52 -3.13 -16.20
N LYS A 216 -1.15 -4.31 -16.12
CA LYS A 216 -2.21 -4.68 -17.08
C LYS A 216 -3.44 -3.77 -16.94
N GLU A 217 -3.81 -3.39 -15.72
CA GLU A 217 -4.96 -2.51 -15.48
C GLU A 217 -4.67 -1.06 -15.86
N VAL A 218 -3.48 -0.52 -15.52
CA VAL A 218 -3.02 0.80 -15.97
C VAL A 218 -2.95 0.88 -17.51
N ALA A 219 -2.60 -0.22 -18.19
CA ALA A 219 -2.64 -0.30 -19.65
C ALA A 219 -4.07 -0.29 -20.23
N ASN A 220 -5.04 -0.87 -19.52
CA ASN A 220 -6.44 -0.91 -19.93
C ASN A 220 -7.25 0.35 -19.56
N SER A 221 -6.80 1.12 -18.56
CA SER A 221 -7.51 2.30 -18.04
C SER A 221 -7.13 3.62 -18.75
N SER A 222 -6.43 3.58 -19.89
CA SER A 222 -5.88 4.76 -20.58
C SER A 222 -6.91 5.72 -21.19
N SER A 223 -8.18 5.68 -20.77
CA SER A 223 -9.24 6.60 -21.18
C SER A 223 -9.49 7.75 -20.20
N LEU A 224 -8.89 7.76 -19.00
CA LEU A 224 -9.12 8.80 -17.98
C LEU A 224 -7.81 9.47 -17.54
N GLY A 225 -7.37 10.44 -18.35
CA GLY A 225 -6.17 11.24 -18.09
C GLY A 225 -6.35 12.16 -16.89
N HIS A 226 -5.62 11.89 -15.80
CA HIS A 226 -4.83 12.86 -15.01
C HIS A 226 -4.23 12.22 -13.74
N LEU A 227 -4.83 11.15 -13.21
CA LEU A 227 -4.28 10.35 -12.09
C LEU A 227 -3.28 9.25 -12.52
N LEU A 228 -3.13 9.05 -13.83
CA LEU A 228 -2.33 7.96 -14.42
C LEU A 228 -0.85 8.31 -14.61
N SER A 229 -0.42 9.56 -14.45
CA SER A 229 0.95 9.96 -14.85
C SER A 229 2.03 9.32 -13.99
N ILE A 230 1.83 9.22 -12.68
CA ILE A 230 2.81 8.61 -11.76
C ILE A 230 2.81 7.08 -11.91
N HIS A 231 1.62 6.47 -12.04
CA HIS A 231 1.46 5.02 -12.20
C HIS A 231 1.95 4.48 -13.55
N TRP A 232 1.85 5.27 -14.63
CA TRP A 232 2.34 4.88 -15.96
C TRP A 232 3.86 4.90 -16.05
N VAL A 233 4.53 5.87 -15.41
CA VAL A 233 6.00 5.95 -15.36
C VAL A 233 6.58 4.68 -14.73
N ILE A 234 5.99 4.22 -13.62
CA ILE A 234 6.37 2.99 -12.94
C ILE A 234 6.24 1.77 -13.87
N CYS A 235 5.11 1.61 -14.57
CA CYS A 235 4.95 0.47 -15.49
C CYS A 235 5.84 0.52 -16.73
N SER A 236 6.19 1.71 -17.20
CA SER A 236 7.07 1.88 -18.37
C SER A 236 8.53 1.52 -18.08
N GLU A 237 9.01 1.69 -16.85
CA GLU A 237 10.39 1.35 -16.48
C GLU A 237 10.59 -0.12 -16.12
N LEU A 238 9.53 -0.81 -15.69
CA LEU A 238 9.61 -2.17 -15.15
C LEU A 238 9.46 -3.28 -16.19
N ASN A 239 8.97 -2.98 -17.39
CA ASN A 239 8.68 -4.00 -18.38
C ASN A 239 9.19 -3.61 -19.78
N LYS A 240 10.42 -4.05 -20.10
CA LYS A 240 11.07 -3.80 -21.41
C LYS A 240 10.30 -4.42 -22.59
N GLU A 241 9.50 -5.46 -22.37
CA GLU A 241 8.64 -6.06 -23.41
C GLU A 241 7.43 -5.16 -23.74
N PHE A 242 6.93 -4.37 -22.78
CA PHE A 242 5.78 -3.47 -23.00
C PHE A 242 6.13 -2.22 -23.82
N VAL A 243 7.37 -1.74 -23.73
CA VAL A 243 7.87 -0.63 -24.56
C VAL A 243 7.88 -1.04 -26.04
N GLN A 244 8.15 -2.31 -26.35
CA GLN A 244 8.13 -2.86 -27.70
C GLN A 244 6.69 -2.98 -28.25
N GLU A 245 5.73 -3.42 -27.44
CA GLU A 245 4.32 -3.52 -27.86
C GLU A 245 3.71 -2.14 -28.20
N ARG A 246 4.03 -1.09 -27.45
CA ARG A 246 3.55 0.27 -27.78
C ARG A 246 4.29 0.88 -28.96
N LEU A 247 5.58 0.61 -29.16
CA LEU A 247 6.28 1.03 -30.38
C LEU A 247 5.69 0.36 -31.63
N ALA A 248 5.34 -0.93 -31.53
CA ALA A 248 4.64 -1.65 -32.60
C ALA A 248 3.23 -1.09 -32.86
N TYR A 249 2.46 -0.79 -31.81
CA TYR A 249 1.09 -0.27 -31.93
C TYR A 249 1.03 1.19 -32.40
N THR A 250 1.96 2.04 -31.94
CA THR A 250 2.08 3.44 -32.40
C THR A 250 2.53 3.49 -33.86
N LYS A 251 3.41 2.57 -34.28
CA LYS A 251 3.80 2.40 -35.68
C LYS A 251 2.61 1.94 -36.54
N LEU A 252 1.81 0.98 -36.05
CA LEU A 252 0.59 0.52 -36.70
C LEU A 252 -0.44 1.63 -36.91
N ILE A 253 -0.66 2.49 -35.90
CA ILE A 253 -1.59 3.65 -35.97
C ILE A 253 -1.07 4.72 -36.91
N SER A 254 0.25 4.93 -36.98
CA SER A 254 0.86 5.88 -37.93
C SER A 254 0.81 5.38 -39.38
N GLU A 255 0.82 4.07 -39.59
CA GLU A 255 0.73 3.42 -40.90
C GLU A 255 -0.72 3.24 -41.38
N THR A 256 -1.71 3.22 -40.48
CA THR A 256 -3.16 3.23 -40.85
C THR A 256 -3.77 4.63 -40.99
N ARG A 257 -2.99 5.70 -40.74
CA ARG A 257 -3.38 7.10 -41.01
C ARG A 257 -2.61 7.75 -42.18
N ARG A 258 -2.06 6.95 -43.09
CA ARG A 258 -1.63 7.40 -44.42
C ARG A 258 -2.44 6.71 -45.50
#